data_AF-X1GJA3-F1
#
_entry.id   AF-X1GJA3-F1
#
_cell.length_a   1.000
_cell.length_b   1.000
_cell.length_c   1.000
_cell.angle_alpha   90.00
_cell.angle_beta   90.00
_cell.angle_gamma   90.00
#
_symmetry.space_group_name_H-M   'P 1'
#
loop_
_entity.id
_entity.type
_entity.pdbx_description
1 polymer ?
#
loop_
_entity_poly.entity_id
_entity_poly.type
_entity_poly.pdbx_seq_one_letter_code
_entity_poly.pdbx_strand_id
1 'polypeptide(L)'
;LITNYAMLEYLLLRPKDSSFFDGEYATHWKFLVLDEAHIYSGANGIEMGMLIRRLKDRICNGKKGALQCIATSATLVKEEKDFGKVAEFATNLFGESFKWDAENENRQDIIKGKKIKTQILESETFNPSIQLYPILDKAIKENIAGSSLIEQCYEICKKHGVPQNILTEAKEQSDGDAKKFLCRLLSRDEKIVKLRDLLEEGPTKFESCVKQLFETDNSSDTHRQALIRLVNIAVWARPDKESLPHFIHNFHILPLFAISSGTATSSSSSSSSR
;
A
#
# COMPACT_ATOMS: atom_id res chain seq x y z
N LEU A 1 4.95 -6.16 24.22
CA LEU A 1 3.75 -6.96 23.93
C LEU A 1 3.14 -6.44 22.64
N ILE A 2 2.95 -7.29 21.63
CA ILE A 2 2.17 -6.97 20.42
C ILE A 2 0.94 -7.86 20.48
N THR A 3 -0.25 -7.27 20.39
CA THR A 3 -1.52 -7.98 20.58
C THR A 3 -2.67 -7.21 19.94
N ASN A 4 -3.82 -7.86 19.79
CA ASN A 4 -5.07 -7.19 19.38
C ASN A 4 -5.92 -6.87 20.62
N TYR A 5 -6.98 -6.06 20.43
CA TYR A 5 -7.81 -5.60 21.55
C TYR A 5 -8.50 -6.75 22.30
N ALA A 6 -8.98 -7.77 21.60
CA ALA A 6 -9.68 -8.90 22.20
C ALA A 6 -8.75 -9.74 23.09
N MET A 7 -7.52 -9.98 22.62
CA MET A 7 -6.50 -10.70 23.39
C MET A 7 -5.99 -9.86 24.55
N LEU A 8 -5.86 -8.53 24.40
CA LEU A 8 -5.54 -7.64 25.51
C LEU A 8 -6.61 -7.70 26.60
N GLU A 9 -7.89 -7.64 26.23
CA GLU A 9 -8.99 -7.76 27.19
C GLU A 9 -8.98 -9.12 27.89
N TYR A 10 -8.81 -10.20 27.14
CA TYR A 10 -8.68 -11.55 27.70
C TYR A 10 -7.55 -11.64 28.74
N LEU A 11 -6.38 -11.09 28.40
CA LEU A 11 -5.22 -11.08 29.28
C LEU A 11 -5.45 -10.25 30.56
N LEU A 12 -6.21 -9.16 30.47
CA LEU A 12 -6.57 -8.34 31.64
C LEU A 12 -7.57 -9.04 32.58
N LEU A 13 -8.42 -9.93 32.06
CA LEU A 13 -9.35 -10.74 32.85
C LEU A 13 -8.66 -11.89 33.60
N ARG A 14 -7.53 -12.39 33.08
CA ARG A 14 -6.76 -13.51 33.65
C ARG A 14 -5.35 -13.11 34.09
N PRO A 15 -5.23 -12.20 35.05
CA PRO A 15 -3.93 -11.61 35.34
C PRO A 15 -2.95 -12.52 36.07
N LYS A 16 -3.46 -13.49 36.84
CA LYS A 16 -2.61 -14.51 37.47
C LYS A 16 -1.83 -15.35 36.44
N ASP A 17 -2.33 -15.38 35.20
CA ASP A 17 -1.74 -16.11 34.09
C ASP A 17 -0.83 -15.20 33.23
N SER A 18 -0.69 -13.92 33.58
CA SER A 18 0.13 -12.95 32.84
C SER A 18 0.85 -11.97 33.78
N SER A 19 2.12 -12.26 34.06
CA SER A 19 3.00 -11.43 34.89
C SER A 19 3.29 -10.04 34.31
N PHE A 20 2.90 -9.76 33.06
CA PHE A 20 3.16 -8.47 32.39
C PHE A 20 2.45 -7.28 33.01
N PHE A 21 1.32 -7.51 33.69
CA PHE A 21 0.45 -6.43 34.17
C PHE A 21 0.56 -6.18 35.66
N ASP A 22 1.25 -7.06 36.41
CA ASP A 22 1.36 -6.98 37.86
C ASP A 22 2.83 -7.07 38.30
N GLY A 23 3.11 -6.68 39.55
CA GLY A 23 4.45 -6.79 40.14
C GLY A 23 5.52 -5.92 39.46
N GLU A 24 6.75 -6.42 39.41
CA GLU A 24 7.91 -5.67 38.91
C GLU A 24 7.76 -5.26 37.43
N TYR A 25 7.18 -6.14 36.60
CA TYR A 25 7.05 -5.91 35.16
C TYR A 25 6.02 -4.84 34.80
N ALA A 26 5.01 -4.62 35.64
CA ALA A 26 4.00 -3.58 35.44
C ALA A 26 4.62 -2.18 35.34
N THR A 27 5.70 -1.94 36.09
CA THR A 27 6.35 -0.62 36.18
C THR A 27 7.28 -0.29 35.00
N HIS A 28 7.58 -1.28 34.16
CA HIS A 28 8.52 -1.13 33.04
C HIS A 28 7.86 -0.64 31.75
N TRP A 29 6.54 -0.53 31.71
CA TRP A 29 5.84 -0.03 30.53
C TRP A 29 6.16 1.45 30.31
N LYS A 30 6.56 1.80 29.08
CA LYS A 30 6.89 3.18 28.67
C LYS A 30 6.02 3.68 27.53
N PHE A 31 5.60 2.79 26.64
CA PHE A 31 4.90 3.13 25.41
C PHE A 31 3.61 2.32 25.28
N LEU A 32 2.56 2.99 24.81
CA LEU A 32 1.32 2.36 24.35
C LEU A 32 1.05 2.83 22.93
N VAL A 33 1.18 1.93 21.97
CA VAL A 33 0.99 2.23 20.54
C VAL A 33 -0.32 1.61 20.08
N LEU A 34 -1.19 2.41 19.48
CA LEU A 34 -2.43 1.97 18.85
C LEU A 34 -2.35 2.19 17.34
N ASP A 35 -2.47 1.11 16.59
CA ASP A 35 -2.51 1.20 15.14
C ASP A 35 -3.95 1.40 14.62
N GLU A 36 -4.07 2.06 13.47
CA GLU A 36 -5.33 2.35 12.79
C GLU A 36 -6.43 2.95 13.68
N ALA A 37 -6.07 4.01 14.41
CA ALA A 37 -6.96 4.66 15.36
C ALA A 37 -8.30 5.13 14.77
N HIS A 38 -8.38 5.30 13.43
CA HIS A 38 -9.61 5.64 12.72
C HIS A 38 -10.72 4.57 12.81
N ILE A 39 -10.36 3.31 13.08
CA ILE A 39 -11.32 2.21 13.25
C ILE A 39 -12.09 2.36 14.58
N TYR A 40 -11.45 2.95 15.59
CA TYR A 40 -12.00 3.08 16.95
C TYR A 40 -12.82 4.36 17.10
N SER A 41 -13.93 4.44 16.36
CA SER A 41 -14.91 5.54 16.47
C SER A 41 -16.26 5.04 16.99
N GLY A 42 -17.11 5.97 17.44
CA GLY A 42 -18.43 5.65 17.99
C GLY A 42 -18.34 4.69 19.19
N ALA A 43 -19.19 3.66 19.20
CA ALA A 43 -19.25 2.66 20.28
C ALA A 43 -17.92 1.91 20.47
N ASN A 44 -17.29 1.46 19.37
CA ASN A 44 -16.01 0.75 19.42
C ASN A 44 -14.90 1.63 20.01
N GLY A 45 -14.92 2.93 19.72
CA GLY A 45 -13.99 3.89 20.32
C GLY A 45 -14.15 4.03 21.83
N ILE A 46 -15.40 4.03 22.32
CA ILE A 46 -15.72 4.07 23.75
C ILE A 46 -15.20 2.82 24.45
N GLU A 47 -15.47 1.64 23.90
CA GLU A 47 -15.00 0.35 24.44
C GLU A 47 -13.47 0.30 24.50
N MET A 48 -12.80 0.68 23.40
CA MET A 48 -11.34 0.73 23.34
C MET A 48 -10.77 1.71 24.37
N GLY A 49 -11.39 2.89 24.51
CA GLY A 49 -10.97 3.86 25.52
C GLY A 49 -11.17 3.35 26.96
N MET A 50 -12.23 2.58 27.23
CA MET A 50 -12.41 1.95 28.54
C MET A 50 -11.39 0.84 28.79
N LEU A 51 -11.06 0.04 27.77
CA LEU A 51 -10.02 -0.98 27.84
C LEU A 51 -8.64 -0.36 28.15
N ILE A 52 -8.28 0.74 27.47
CA ILE A 52 -7.02 1.47 27.73
C ILE A 52 -6.99 2.01 29.15
N ARG A 53 -8.09 2.59 29.66
CA ARG A 53 -8.16 3.08 31.05
C ARG A 53 -7.94 1.94 32.04
N ARG A 54 -8.61 0.78 31.87
CA ARG A 54 -8.40 -0.42 32.70
C ARG A 54 -6.95 -0.92 32.65
N LEU A 55 -6.32 -0.91 31.48
CA LEU A 55 -4.90 -1.25 31.34
C LEU A 55 -4.02 -0.31 32.16
N LYS A 56 -4.21 1.01 32.01
CA LYS A 56 -3.43 2.04 32.72
C LYS A 56 -3.63 2.01 34.22
N ASP A 57 -4.86 1.81 34.69
CA ASP A 57 -5.17 1.64 36.11
C ASP A 57 -4.37 0.48 36.71
N ARG A 58 -4.14 -0.57 35.92
CA ARG A 58 -3.40 -1.75 36.34
C ARG A 58 -1.88 -1.55 36.35
N ILE A 59 -1.31 -1.00 35.27
CA ILE A 59 0.15 -0.94 35.11
C ILE A 59 0.79 0.34 35.68
N CYS A 60 0.02 1.42 35.82
CA CYS A 60 0.52 2.70 36.32
C CYS A 60 -0.42 3.40 37.31
N ASN A 61 -1.34 2.65 37.95
CA ASN A 61 -2.31 3.17 38.92
C ASN A 61 -3.12 4.36 38.37
N GLY A 62 -3.36 4.38 37.06
CA GLY A 62 -4.12 5.44 36.39
C GLY A 62 -3.38 6.78 36.33
N LYS A 63 -2.09 6.82 36.67
CA LYS A 63 -1.28 8.03 36.63
C LYS A 63 -1.13 8.53 35.20
N LYS A 64 -1.62 9.74 34.95
CA LYS A 64 -1.44 10.45 33.68
C LYS A 64 0.03 10.77 33.43
N GLY A 65 0.47 10.68 32.18
CA GLY A 65 1.85 10.91 31.76
C GLY A 65 2.85 9.83 32.19
N ALA A 66 2.40 8.71 32.76
CA ALA A 66 3.28 7.58 33.06
C ALA A 66 3.64 6.77 31.80
N LEU A 67 2.80 6.84 30.77
CA LEU A 67 2.99 6.18 29.47
C LEU A 67 2.96 7.20 28.35
N GLN A 68 3.88 7.05 27.40
CA GLN A 68 3.81 7.75 26.12
C GLN A 68 2.81 7.01 25.22
N CYS A 69 1.68 7.64 24.94
CA CYS A 69 0.67 7.11 24.03
C CYS A 69 0.93 7.59 22.60
N ILE A 70 0.88 6.67 21.65
CA ILE A 70 1.11 6.92 20.23
C ILE A 70 -0.04 6.29 19.46
N ALA A 71 -0.61 7.02 18.50
CA ALA A 71 -1.62 6.50 17.58
C ALA A 71 -1.25 6.79 16.13
N THR A 72 -1.44 5.81 15.26
CA THR A 72 -1.32 5.95 13.81
C THR A 72 -2.72 5.93 13.17
N SER A 73 -2.90 6.71 12.11
CA SER A 73 -4.16 6.77 11.38
C SER A 73 -3.98 7.32 9.99
N ALA A 74 -4.59 6.67 9.01
CA ALA A 74 -4.57 7.12 7.61
C ALA A 74 -5.59 8.21 7.29
N THR A 75 -6.71 8.30 8.04
CA THR A 75 -7.91 9.00 7.57
C THR A 75 -8.51 10.02 8.55
N LEU A 76 -7.99 10.12 9.77
CA LEU A 76 -8.51 11.06 10.78
C LEU A 76 -8.24 12.52 10.42
N VAL A 77 -7.20 12.80 9.62
CA VAL A 77 -6.84 14.16 9.20
C VAL A 77 -7.21 14.36 7.73
N LYS A 78 -8.18 15.25 7.47
CA LYS A 78 -8.49 15.71 6.10
C LYS A 78 -7.72 16.99 5.79
N GLU A 79 -7.76 17.94 6.71
CA GLU A 79 -7.09 19.23 6.60
C GLU A 79 -6.35 19.58 7.90
N GLU A 80 -5.37 20.47 7.85
CA GLU A 80 -4.58 20.86 9.04
C GLU A 80 -5.44 21.55 10.11
N LYS A 81 -6.55 22.19 9.70
CA LYS A 81 -7.57 22.73 10.61
C LYS A 81 -8.21 21.67 11.51
N ASP A 82 -8.15 20.39 11.14
CA ASP A 82 -8.73 19.29 11.92
C ASP A 82 -7.78 18.75 12.99
N PHE A 83 -6.52 19.18 13.03
CA PHE A 83 -5.54 18.67 14.00
C PHE A 83 -5.97 18.85 15.46
N GLY A 84 -6.66 19.95 15.79
CA GLY A 84 -7.23 20.15 17.13
C GLY A 84 -8.26 19.07 17.50
N LYS A 85 -9.13 18.67 16.55
CA LYS A 85 -10.12 17.60 16.77
C LYS A 85 -9.46 16.23 16.89
N VAL A 86 -8.37 16.01 16.15
CA VAL A 86 -7.59 14.76 16.23
C VAL A 86 -6.91 14.64 17.59
N ALA A 87 -6.35 15.74 18.10
CA ALA A 87 -5.79 15.79 19.45
C ALA A 87 -6.87 15.56 20.52
N GLU A 88 -8.07 16.14 20.35
CA GLU A 88 -9.21 15.87 21.24
C GLU A 88 -9.64 14.40 21.21
N PHE A 89 -9.74 13.81 20.02
CA PHE A 89 -10.06 12.39 19.84
C PHE A 89 -9.03 11.50 20.56
N ALA A 90 -7.74 11.73 20.34
CA ALA A 90 -6.67 10.98 21.00
C ALA A 90 -6.72 11.17 22.53
N THR A 91 -7.00 12.40 22.99
CA THR A 91 -7.18 12.71 24.41
C THR A 91 -8.31 11.90 25.03
N ASN A 92 -9.45 11.80 24.35
CA ASN A 92 -10.60 11.03 24.81
C ASN A 92 -10.37 9.51 24.77
N LEU A 93 -9.61 9.03 23.78
CA LEU A 93 -9.30 7.62 23.60
C LEU A 93 -8.30 7.11 24.65
N PHE A 94 -7.19 7.82 24.85
CA PHE A 94 -6.13 7.38 25.77
C PHE A 94 -6.28 7.91 27.21
N GLY A 95 -7.09 8.96 27.41
CA GLY A 95 -7.17 9.67 28.68
C GLY A 95 -5.86 10.40 29.05
N GLU A 96 -5.06 10.77 28.04
CA GLU A 96 -3.81 11.54 28.15
C GLU A 96 -3.95 12.88 27.44
N SER A 97 -3.10 13.86 27.74
CA SER A 97 -3.13 15.17 27.07
C SER A 97 -2.47 15.08 25.70
N PHE A 98 -3.24 15.32 24.64
CA PHE A 98 -2.72 15.64 23.31
C PHE A 98 -3.08 17.08 22.95
N LYS A 99 -2.14 17.83 22.39
CA LYS A 99 -2.31 19.24 22.06
C LYS A 99 -1.91 19.52 20.62
N TRP A 100 -2.61 20.48 20.04
CA TRP A 100 -2.25 21.07 18.75
C TRP A 100 -2.35 22.59 18.84
N ASP A 101 -1.25 23.28 18.54
CA ASP A 101 -1.15 24.73 18.44
C ASP A 101 -0.23 25.08 17.26
N ALA A 102 -0.74 25.86 16.31
CA ALA A 102 -0.01 26.22 15.11
C ALA A 102 1.18 27.16 15.42
N GLU A 103 1.07 27.97 16.47
CA GLU A 103 2.04 29.01 16.82
C GLU A 103 3.04 28.54 17.90
N ASN A 104 2.88 27.32 18.44
CA ASN A 104 3.71 26.81 19.53
C ASN A 104 4.24 25.41 19.23
N GLU A 105 5.52 25.32 18.87
CA GLU A 105 6.22 24.08 18.54
C GLU A 105 6.17 23.04 19.69
N ASN A 106 6.10 23.47 20.95
CA ASN A 106 6.01 22.55 22.10
C ASN A 106 4.60 21.95 22.29
N ARG A 107 3.65 22.25 21.40
CA ARG A 107 2.26 21.79 21.45
C ARG A 107 1.80 21.26 20.08
N GLN A 108 2.69 20.55 19.39
CA GLN A 108 2.43 19.97 18.07
C GLN A 108 2.52 18.44 18.14
N ASP A 109 1.62 17.82 18.91
CA ASP A 109 1.64 16.36 19.11
C ASP A 109 1.15 15.56 17.87
N ILE A 110 0.65 16.25 16.84
CA ILE A 110 0.12 15.63 15.61
C ILE A 110 1.17 15.70 14.50
N ILE A 111 1.65 14.54 14.08
CA ILE A 111 2.62 14.42 12.98
C ILE A 111 1.88 13.99 11.72
N LYS A 112 1.90 14.84 10.69
CA LYS A 112 1.32 14.53 9.38
C LYS A 112 2.38 14.01 8.42
N GLY A 113 2.14 12.85 7.83
CA GLY A 113 2.97 12.32 6.74
C GLY A 113 2.90 13.23 5.51
N LYS A 114 4.06 13.54 4.93
CA LYS A 114 4.15 14.23 3.64
C LYS A 114 4.19 13.18 2.54
N LYS A 115 3.23 13.22 1.61
CA LYS A 115 3.32 12.45 0.37
C LYS A 115 4.50 13.01 -0.44
N ILE A 116 5.53 12.19 -0.62
CA ILE A 116 6.64 12.51 -1.52
C ILE A 116 6.16 12.11 -2.91
N LYS A 117 6.04 13.09 -3.82
CA LYS A 117 5.77 12.80 -5.24
C LYS A 117 6.92 11.97 -5.78
N THR A 118 6.61 10.91 -6.52
CA THR A 118 7.64 10.13 -7.19
C THR A 118 8.15 10.97 -8.36
N GLN A 119 9.24 11.70 -8.16
CA GLN A 119 9.82 12.50 -9.24
C GLN A 119 10.31 11.56 -10.34
N ILE A 120 9.87 11.82 -11.58
CA ILE A 120 10.41 11.17 -12.77
C ILE A 120 11.87 11.65 -12.90
N LEU A 121 12.82 10.75 -12.69
CA LEU A 121 14.25 11.04 -12.86
C LEU A 121 14.66 11.08 -14.34
N GLU A 122 13.79 10.66 -15.26
CA GLU A 122 14.16 10.35 -16.64
C GLU A 122 13.35 11.20 -17.64
N SER A 123 14.05 12.06 -18.38
CA SER A 123 13.47 13.10 -19.25
C SER A 123 12.90 12.59 -20.58
N GLU A 124 13.13 11.33 -20.93
CA GLU A 124 12.68 10.75 -22.20
C GLU A 124 11.65 9.64 -21.96
N THR A 125 10.39 9.90 -22.34
CA THR A 125 9.31 8.91 -22.34
C THR A 125 9.09 8.33 -23.73
N PHE A 126 8.53 7.12 -23.81
CA PHE A 126 8.11 6.50 -25.06
C PHE A 126 6.67 5.99 -24.99
N ASN A 127 6.02 5.91 -26.16
CA ASN A 127 4.64 5.44 -26.30
C ASN A 127 4.60 4.17 -27.16
N PRO A 128 4.64 2.98 -26.55
CA PRO A 128 4.70 1.74 -27.29
C PRO A 128 3.34 1.35 -27.89
N SER A 129 3.37 0.44 -28.86
CA SER A 129 2.15 -0.17 -29.38
C SER A 129 1.40 -0.96 -28.31
N ILE A 130 0.07 -0.93 -28.33
CA ILE A 130 -0.83 -1.63 -27.40
C ILE A 130 -0.56 -3.16 -27.40
N GLN A 131 -0.07 -3.69 -28.52
CA GLN A 131 0.27 -5.11 -28.68
C GLN A 131 1.52 -5.54 -27.90
N LEU A 132 2.35 -4.58 -27.45
CA LEU A 132 3.55 -4.88 -26.66
C LEU A 132 3.17 -5.64 -25.38
N TYR A 133 2.17 -5.16 -24.64
CA TYR A 133 1.90 -5.66 -23.29
C TYR A 133 1.41 -7.12 -23.28
N PRO A 134 0.46 -7.56 -24.13
CA PRO A 134 0.07 -8.96 -24.19
C PRO A 134 1.22 -9.90 -24.57
N ILE A 135 2.06 -9.50 -25.52
CA ILE A 135 3.20 -10.30 -25.99
C ILE A 135 4.25 -10.41 -24.88
N LEU A 136 4.53 -9.30 -24.19
CA LEU A 136 5.49 -9.25 -23.11
C LEU A 136 5.03 -10.05 -21.88
N ASP A 137 3.77 -9.92 -21.46
CA ASP A 137 3.20 -10.73 -20.35
C ASP A 137 3.21 -12.22 -20.67
N LYS A 138 2.93 -12.59 -21.93
CA LYS A 138 3.02 -13.99 -22.38
C LYS A 138 4.45 -14.52 -22.28
N ALA A 139 5.43 -13.76 -22.78
CA ALA A 139 6.85 -14.14 -22.72
C ALA A 139 7.34 -14.33 -21.26
N ILE A 140 6.90 -13.46 -20.34
CA ILE A 140 7.23 -13.56 -18.92
C ILE A 140 6.64 -14.82 -18.28
N LYS A 141 5.39 -15.17 -18.62
CA LYS A 141 4.69 -16.33 -18.06
C LYS A 141 5.21 -17.67 -18.58
N GLU A 142 5.60 -17.71 -19.85
CA GLU A 142 6.09 -18.94 -20.48
C GLU A 142 7.54 -19.25 -20.07
N ASN A 143 8.30 -18.26 -19.59
CA ASN A 143 9.74 -18.36 -19.43
C ASN A 143 10.22 -18.21 -17.98
N ILE A 144 9.68 -19.07 -17.09
CA ILE A 144 9.91 -19.04 -15.63
C ILE A 144 11.36 -19.44 -15.23
N ALA A 145 12.17 -20.02 -16.12
CA ALA A 145 13.50 -20.54 -15.75
C ALA A 145 14.53 -20.64 -16.90
N GLY A 146 14.62 -19.64 -17.78
CA GLY A 146 15.59 -19.62 -18.89
C GLY A 146 16.57 -18.44 -18.84
N SER A 147 17.86 -18.71 -19.01
CA SER A 147 18.98 -17.75 -18.98
C SER A 147 19.03 -16.73 -20.14
N SER A 148 17.92 -16.48 -20.86
CA SER A 148 17.86 -15.46 -21.93
C SER A 148 16.55 -14.65 -21.96
N LEU A 149 15.89 -14.48 -20.81
CA LEU A 149 14.64 -13.69 -20.73
C LEU A 149 14.87 -12.22 -21.14
N ILE A 150 16.03 -11.66 -20.81
CA ILE A 150 16.37 -10.27 -21.17
C ILE A 150 16.44 -10.11 -22.69
N GLU A 151 17.13 -11.01 -23.40
CA GLU A 151 17.25 -10.97 -24.85
C GLU A 151 15.88 -11.05 -25.52
N GLN A 152 14.99 -11.90 -25.02
CA GLN A 152 13.63 -12.01 -25.54
C GLN A 152 12.83 -10.72 -25.29
N CYS A 153 12.86 -10.19 -24.07
CA CYS A 153 12.20 -8.91 -23.75
C CYS A 153 12.77 -7.77 -24.60
N TYR A 154 14.08 -7.73 -24.81
CA TYR A 154 14.77 -6.71 -25.61
C TYR A 154 14.28 -6.73 -27.07
N GLU A 155 14.27 -7.90 -27.72
CA GLU A 155 13.81 -8.02 -29.11
C GLU A 155 12.31 -7.72 -29.26
N ILE A 156 11.49 -8.15 -28.30
CA ILE A 156 10.05 -7.83 -28.28
C ILE A 156 9.84 -6.32 -28.18
N CYS A 157 10.56 -5.65 -27.27
CA CYS A 157 10.43 -4.20 -27.06
C CYS A 157 10.92 -3.42 -28.28
N LYS A 158 12.05 -3.83 -28.88
CA LYS A 158 12.60 -3.23 -30.10
C LYS A 158 11.60 -3.30 -31.27
N LYS A 159 10.91 -4.43 -31.43
CA LYS A 159 9.92 -4.64 -32.50
C LYS A 159 8.65 -3.79 -32.33
N HIS A 160 8.29 -3.42 -31.11
CA HIS A 160 7.01 -2.76 -30.79
C HIS A 160 7.13 -1.29 -30.39
N GLY A 161 8.21 -0.63 -30.84
CA GLY A 161 8.32 0.83 -30.81
C GLY A 161 9.03 1.41 -29.59
N VAL A 162 9.82 0.61 -28.85
CA VAL A 162 10.69 1.15 -27.79
C VAL A 162 12.00 1.68 -28.40
N PRO A 163 12.38 2.94 -28.12
CA PRO A 163 13.64 3.52 -28.59
C PRO A 163 14.89 2.73 -28.17
N GLN A 164 15.86 2.63 -29.08
CA GLN A 164 17.04 1.79 -28.87
C GLN A 164 18.00 2.33 -27.80
N ASN A 165 18.04 3.66 -27.60
CA ASN A 165 18.79 4.29 -26.51
C ASN A 165 18.26 3.82 -25.13
N ILE A 166 16.95 3.87 -24.92
CA ILE A 166 16.29 3.42 -23.69
C ILE A 166 16.53 1.93 -23.44
N LEU A 167 16.43 1.10 -24.49
CA LEU A 167 16.68 -0.33 -24.38
C LEU A 167 18.12 -0.67 -24.00
N THR A 168 19.09 0.07 -24.56
CA THR A 168 20.51 -0.17 -24.30
C THR A 168 20.86 0.25 -22.87
N GLU A 169 20.41 1.44 -22.44
CA GLU A 169 20.57 1.92 -21.07
C GLU A 169 19.95 0.97 -20.04
N ALA A 170 18.70 0.53 -20.28
CA ALA A 170 18.02 -0.39 -19.40
C ALA A 170 18.75 -1.75 -19.31
N LYS A 171 19.35 -2.22 -20.41
CA LYS A 171 20.12 -3.48 -20.44
C LYS A 171 21.42 -3.35 -19.67
N GLU A 172 22.19 -2.29 -19.90
CA GLU A 172 23.47 -2.04 -19.21
C GLU A 172 23.29 -1.96 -17.69
N GLN A 173 22.20 -1.35 -17.23
CA GLN A 173 21.95 -1.11 -15.81
C GLN A 173 21.10 -2.20 -15.14
N SER A 174 20.84 -3.32 -15.82
CA SER A 174 20.00 -4.42 -15.33
C SER A 174 20.76 -5.53 -14.60
N ASP A 175 22.10 -5.52 -14.61
CA ASP A 175 22.96 -6.57 -14.04
C ASP A 175 22.60 -8.01 -14.49
N GLY A 176 21.97 -8.17 -15.66
CA GLY A 176 21.51 -9.48 -16.13
C GLY A 176 20.21 -9.98 -15.47
N ASP A 177 19.48 -9.12 -14.75
CA ASP A 177 18.14 -9.41 -14.21
C ASP A 177 17.02 -8.79 -15.08
N ALA A 178 16.16 -9.64 -15.64
CA ALA A 178 15.02 -9.23 -16.46
C ALA A 178 14.00 -8.37 -15.69
N LYS A 179 13.88 -8.55 -14.36
CA LYS A 179 13.00 -7.73 -13.53
C LYS A 179 13.50 -6.30 -13.42
N LYS A 180 14.81 -6.11 -13.27
CA LYS A 180 15.47 -4.80 -13.23
C LYS A 180 15.35 -4.11 -14.58
N PHE A 181 15.61 -4.85 -15.66
CA PHE A 181 15.47 -4.36 -17.04
C PHE A 181 14.06 -3.81 -17.29
N LEU A 182 13.02 -4.61 -17.02
CA LEU A 182 11.64 -4.18 -17.23
C LEU A 182 11.23 -3.04 -16.28
N CYS A 183 11.73 -3.01 -15.05
CA CYS A 183 11.44 -1.92 -14.12
C CYS A 183 11.92 -0.57 -14.66
N ARG A 184 13.14 -0.49 -15.21
CA ARG A 184 13.68 0.74 -15.80
C ARG A 184 12.94 1.12 -17.08
N LEU A 185 12.69 0.15 -17.95
CA LEU A 185 11.96 0.38 -19.20
C LEU A 185 10.53 0.90 -18.94
N LEU A 186 9.79 0.26 -18.05
CA LEU A 186 8.43 0.66 -17.69
C LEU A 186 8.36 2.02 -16.96
N SER A 187 9.45 2.47 -16.34
CA SER A 187 9.52 3.80 -15.72
C SER A 187 9.46 4.94 -16.74
N ARG A 188 9.78 4.65 -18.01
CA ARG A 188 9.71 5.61 -19.13
C ARG A 188 8.51 5.40 -20.05
N ASP A 189 7.62 4.44 -19.76
CA ASP A 189 6.42 4.22 -20.56
C ASP A 189 5.38 5.30 -20.26
N GLU A 190 4.96 6.05 -21.29
CA GLU A 190 4.00 7.15 -21.18
C GLU A 190 2.67 6.69 -20.55
N LYS A 191 2.23 5.46 -20.82
CA LYS A 191 0.97 4.92 -20.25
C LYS A 191 1.11 4.63 -18.77
N ILE A 192 2.28 4.18 -18.31
CA ILE A 192 2.54 3.98 -16.87
C ILE A 192 2.65 5.32 -16.16
N VAL A 193 3.31 6.30 -16.78
CA VAL A 193 3.40 7.66 -16.24
C VAL A 193 2.01 8.26 -16.09
N LYS A 194 1.19 8.25 -17.15
CA LYS A 194 -0.22 8.72 -17.09
C LYS A 194 -1.03 7.95 -16.05
N LEU A 195 -0.91 6.62 -15.98
CA LEU A 195 -1.64 5.80 -15.01
C LEU A 195 -1.25 6.14 -13.57
N ARG A 196 0.05 6.37 -13.32
CA ARG A 196 0.53 6.78 -11.99
C ARG A 196 -0.03 8.14 -11.63
N ASP A 197 0.03 9.12 -12.53
CA ASP A 197 -0.45 10.48 -12.27
C ASP A 197 -1.95 10.48 -11.95
N LEU A 198 -2.75 9.68 -12.68
CA LEU A 198 -4.18 9.47 -12.39
C LEU A 198 -4.44 8.84 -11.02
N LEU A 199 -3.59 7.89 -10.60
CA LEU A 199 -3.73 7.22 -9.30
C LEU A 199 -3.21 8.08 -8.13
N GLU A 200 -2.31 9.04 -8.39
CA GLU A 200 -1.88 10.01 -7.38
C GLU A 200 -3.00 10.98 -7.00
N GLU A 201 -3.90 11.33 -7.94
CA GLU A 201 -5.05 12.20 -7.70
C GLU A 201 -6.15 11.51 -6.87
N GLY A 202 -6.27 10.19 -6.94
CA GLY A 202 -7.19 9.43 -6.09
C GLY A 202 -7.66 8.10 -6.69
N PRO A 203 -8.57 7.39 -6.00
CA PRO A 203 -9.14 6.15 -6.50
C PRO A 203 -10.02 6.42 -7.73
N THR A 204 -9.60 5.88 -8.87
CA THR A 204 -10.27 6.03 -10.16
C THR A 204 -10.89 4.71 -10.62
N LYS A 205 -12.00 4.79 -11.37
CA LYS A 205 -12.66 3.61 -11.94
C LYS A 205 -11.81 3.04 -13.08
N PHE A 206 -11.70 1.72 -13.15
CA PHE A 206 -10.94 1.02 -14.20
C PHE A 206 -11.27 1.50 -15.62
N GLU A 207 -12.56 1.63 -15.95
CA GLU A 207 -13.01 2.11 -17.27
C GLU A 207 -12.57 3.55 -17.57
N SER A 208 -12.47 4.40 -16.54
CA SER A 208 -11.96 5.76 -16.71
C SER A 208 -10.48 5.74 -17.06
N CYS A 209 -9.70 4.86 -16.41
CA CYS A 209 -8.28 4.68 -16.72
C CYS A 209 -8.09 4.21 -18.17
N VAL A 210 -8.88 3.23 -18.63
CA VAL A 210 -8.80 2.74 -20.02
C VAL A 210 -9.06 3.88 -21.01
N LYS A 211 -10.11 4.68 -20.80
CA LYS A 211 -10.45 5.80 -21.69
C LYS A 211 -9.36 6.86 -21.73
N GLN A 212 -8.79 7.22 -20.59
CA GLN A 212 -7.76 8.26 -20.50
C GLN A 212 -6.39 7.79 -21.01
N LEU A 213 -6.04 6.51 -20.83
CA LEU A 213 -4.74 5.97 -21.26
C LEU A 213 -4.65 5.70 -22.75
N PHE A 214 -5.77 5.32 -23.37
CA PHE A 214 -5.83 5.00 -24.79
C PHE A 214 -6.58 6.05 -25.62
N GLU A 215 -7.00 7.17 -25.00
CA GLU A 215 -7.65 8.31 -25.67
C GLU A 215 -8.82 7.88 -26.57
N THR A 216 -9.58 6.85 -26.15
CA THR A 216 -10.64 6.23 -26.94
C THR A 216 -11.93 6.13 -26.14
N ASP A 217 -13.05 6.60 -26.69
CA ASP A 217 -14.37 6.51 -26.06
C ASP A 217 -14.96 5.09 -26.04
N ASN A 218 -14.56 4.26 -27.00
CA ASN A 218 -14.92 2.85 -27.11
C ASN A 218 -13.82 1.97 -26.49
N SER A 219 -13.98 1.63 -25.22
CA SER A 219 -13.14 0.66 -24.51
C SER A 219 -13.34 -0.75 -25.11
N SER A 220 -12.62 -1.08 -26.19
CA SER A 220 -12.62 -2.44 -26.72
C SER A 220 -11.99 -3.40 -25.71
N ASP A 221 -12.37 -4.67 -25.80
CA ASP A 221 -11.82 -5.73 -24.94
C ASP A 221 -10.28 -5.79 -25.01
N THR A 222 -9.71 -5.47 -26.18
CA THR A 222 -8.26 -5.37 -26.39
C THR A 222 -7.59 -4.30 -25.53
N HIS A 223 -8.21 -3.13 -25.32
CA HIS A 223 -7.67 -2.07 -24.46
C HIS A 223 -7.71 -2.47 -22.98
N ARG A 224 -8.80 -3.13 -22.55
CA ARG A 224 -8.92 -3.65 -21.18
C ARG A 224 -7.85 -4.70 -20.91
N GLN A 225 -7.69 -5.65 -21.83
CA GLN A 225 -6.66 -6.68 -21.72
C GLN A 225 -5.27 -6.04 -21.71
N ALA A 226 -4.97 -5.09 -22.58
CA ALA A 226 -3.69 -4.40 -22.59
C ALA A 226 -3.35 -3.73 -21.25
N LEU A 227 -4.31 -3.05 -20.62
CA LEU A 227 -4.12 -2.44 -19.31
C LEU A 227 -3.87 -3.48 -18.21
N ILE A 228 -4.62 -4.60 -18.20
CA ILE A 228 -4.41 -5.70 -17.25
C ILE A 228 -3.00 -6.29 -17.41
N ARG A 229 -2.56 -6.51 -18.66
CA ARG A 229 -1.21 -7.03 -18.95
C ARG A 229 -0.14 -6.05 -18.52
N LEU A 230 -0.32 -4.76 -18.79
CA LEU A 230 0.58 -3.70 -18.35
C LEU A 230 0.76 -3.70 -16.82
N VAL A 231 -0.35 -3.74 -16.07
CA VAL A 231 -0.32 -3.79 -14.61
C VAL A 231 0.37 -5.05 -14.10
N ASN A 232 0.11 -6.22 -14.70
CA ASN A 232 0.78 -7.47 -14.31
C ASN A 232 2.29 -7.41 -14.51
N ILE A 233 2.76 -6.85 -15.63
CA ILE A 233 4.19 -6.69 -15.90
C ILE A 233 4.80 -5.71 -14.91
N ALA A 234 4.13 -4.59 -14.62
CA ALA A 234 4.59 -3.60 -13.65
C ALA A 234 4.69 -4.17 -12.21
N VAL A 235 3.78 -5.08 -11.84
CA VAL A 235 3.83 -5.80 -10.55
C VAL A 235 4.97 -6.82 -10.50
N TRP A 236 5.27 -7.45 -11.64
CA TRP A 236 6.36 -8.41 -11.76
C TRP A 236 7.74 -7.74 -11.77
N ALA A 237 7.85 -6.58 -12.41
CA ALA A 237 9.08 -5.78 -12.49
C ALA A 237 9.48 -5.25 -11.10
N ARG A 238 10.75 -5.42 -10.74
CA ARG A 238 11.31 -5.01 -9.43
C ARG A 238 12.72 -4.46 -9.59
N PRO A 239 13.07 -3.40 -8.84
CA PRO A 239 14.42 -2.83 -8.87
C PRO A 239 15.41 -3.73 -8.10
N ASP A 240 14.98 -4.40 -7.02
CA ASP A 240 15.78 -5.34 -6.22
C ASP A 240 14.94 -6.52 -5.71
N LYS A 241 15.60 -7.65 -5.37
CA LYS A 241 14.93 -8.87 -4.88
C LYS A 241 14.17 -8.66 -3.56
N GLU A 242 14.66 -7.76 -2.71
CA GLU A 242 14.06 -7.43 -1.39
C GLU A 242 13.18 -6.19 -1.41
N SER A 243 13.26 -5.38 -2.47
CA SER A 243 12.41 -4.20 -2.63
C SER A 243 10.98 -4.57 -3.02
N LEU A 244 10.00 -3.86 -2.47
CA LEU A 244 8.68 -3.77 -3.08
C LEU A 244 8.85 -3.13 -4.47
N PRO A 245 8.09 -3.56 -5.50
CA PRO A 245 8.11 -2.87 -6.79
C PRO A 245 7.85 -1.38 -6.57
N HIS A 246 8.70 -0.51 -7.13
CA HIS A 246 8.60 0.96 -6.97
C HIS A 246 7.18 1.48 -7.28
N PHE A 247 6.49 0.81 -8.21
CA PHE A 247 5.14 1.13 -8.60
C PHE A 247 4.11 0.76 -7.53
N ILE A 248 4.29 -0.35 -6.80
CA ILE A 248 3.24 -0.98 -5.97
C ILE A 248 2.76 -0.12 -4.80
N HIS A 249 3.51 0.88 -4.34
CA HIS A 249 3.07 1.72 -3.23
C HIS A 249 1.70 2.39 -3.49
N ASN A 250 1.31 2.61 -4.76
CA ASN A 250 -0.03 3.11 -5.12
C ASN A 250 -0.94 2.06 -5.80
N PHE A 251 -0.45 0.87 -6.15
CA PHE A 251 -1.23 -0.14 -6.89
C PHE A 251 -2.00 -1.14 -6.01
N HIS A 252 -2.07 -1.02 -4.68
CA HIS A 252 -2.81 -1.97 -3.84
C HIS A 252 -4.27 -2.23 -4.25
N ILE A 253 -4.88 -1.35 -5.06
CA ILE A 253 -6.28 -1.43 -5.49
C ILE A 253 -6.46 -2.20 -6.82
N LEU A 254 -5.44 -2.31 -7.67
CA LEU A 254 -5.58 -2.90 -9.02
C LEU A 254 -5.40 -4.42 -9.13
N PRO A 255 -4.52 -5.10 -8.36
CA PRO A 255 -4.42 -6.55 -8.34
C PRO A 255 -5.72 -7.23 -7.93
N LEU A 256 -6.51 -6.60 -7.04
CA LEU A 256 -7.82 -7.11 -6.61
C LEU A 256 -8.83 -7.21 -7.76
N PHE A 257 -8.79 -6.27 -8.72
CA PHE A 257 -9.63 -6.34 -9.92
C PHE A 257 -9.17 -7.40 -10.91
N ALA A 258 -7.86 -7.57 -11.11
CA ALA A 258 -7.31 -8.60 -11.99
C ALA A 258 -7.62 -10.02 -11.47
N ILE A 259 -7.70 -10.19 -10.15
CA ILE A 259 -8.10 -11.46 -9.50
C ILE A 259 -9.62 -11.66 -9.60
N SER A 260 -10.44 -10.61 -9.47
CA SER A 260 -11.90 -10.76 -9.52
C SER A 260 -12.45 -11.01 -10.94
N SER A 261 -11.75 -10.57 -11.99
CA SER A 261 -12.17 -10.80 -13.39
C SER A 261 -11.67 -12.12 -13.98
N GLY A 262 -11.01 -12.96 -13.19
CA GLY A 262 -10.19 -14.07 -13.67
C GLY A 262 -10.46 -15.43 -13.03
N THR A 263 -11.69 -15.77 -12.64
CA THR A 263 -12.20 -17.16 -12.53
C THR A 263 -13.71 -17.15 -12.22
N ALA A 264 -14.55 -17.06 -13.24
CA ALA A 264 -15.97 -17.38 -13.12
C ALA A 264 -16.48 -18.00 -14.42
N THR A 265 -15.91 -19.14 -14.81
CA THR A 265 -16.53 -20.05 -15.78
C THR A 265 -16.32 -21.49 -15.37
N SER A 266 -17.41 -22.07 -14.86
CA SER A 266 -17.86 -23.46 -14.99
C SER A 266 -16.93 -24.61 -14.55
N SER A 267 -17.21 -25.14 -13.37
CA SER A 267 -17.31 -26.59 -13.19
C SER A 267 -18.58 -26.90 -12.38
N SER A 268 -19.73 -26.78 -13.03
CA SER A 268 -20.95 -27.46 -12.63
C SER A 268 -20.81 -28.93 -13.02
N SER A 269 -20.51 -29.80 -12.07
CA SER A 269 -20.81 -31.23 -12.17
C SER A 269 -21.48 -31.67 -10.88
N SER A 270 -22.79 -31.81 -10.98
CA SER A 270 -23.69 -32.66 -10.22
C SER A 270 -23.03 -33.85 -9.50
N SER A 271 -23.33 -34.02 -8.22
CA SER A 271 -23.77 -35.32 -7.68
C SER A 271 -24.52 -35.15 -6.35
N SER A 272 -25.81 -35.40 -6.47
CA SER A 272 -26.80 -35.72 -5.45
C SER A 272 -26.38 -36.80 -4.45
N SER A 273 -26.95 -36.70 -3.24
CA SER A 273 -27.37 -37.79 -2.32
C SER A 273 -26.32 -38.78 -1.78
N ARG A 274 -26.05 -38.70 -0.48
CA ARG A 274 -26.63 -39.57 0.56
C ARG A 274 -26.24 -39.08 1.94
#